data_AF-A0A6V7J2F0-F1
#
_entry.id   AF-A0A6V7J2F0-F1
#
_cell.length_a   1.000
_cell.length_b   1.000
_cell.length_c   1.000
_cell.angle_alpha   90.00
_cell.angle_beta   90.00
_cell.angle_gamma   90.00
#
_symmetry.space_group_name_H-M   'P 1'
#
loop_
_entity.id
_entity.type
_entity.pdbx_description
1 polymer ?
#
loop_
_entity_poly.entity_id
_entity_poly.type
_entity_poly.pdbx_seq_one_letter_code
_entity_poly.pdbx_strand_id
1 'polypeptide(L)'
;CLATLCSGLSYGWTSTMIPHLQQENYTLDMEVLTNEQQSWLTSALSLSPFFILFFCGTICEKFGRKPTSVLIALPFTLCWLLRLFATNFYHIFAAQMFSGMGDAFIFFFGPLYITEITSVNVRGFLTSFVLFSFKIGLLLGYICGAILSYRVYAIVGLIVPIVYLAGVLWLPESPVWLVRHYRLDEAK
;
A
#
# COMPACT_ATOMS: atom_id res chain seq x y z
N CYS A 1 -5.02 -9.29 2.01
CA CYS A 1 -4.02 -9.39 3.09
C CYS A 1 -2.60 -9.08 2.63
N LEU A 2 -2.10 -9.61 1.49
CA LEU A 2 -0.76 -9.25 1.00
C LEU A 2 -0.57 -7.74 0.76
N ALA A 3 -1.56 -7.08 0.16
CA ALA A 3 -1.53 -5.62 -0.02
C ALA A 3 -1.48 -4.87 1.32
N THR A 4 -2.23 -5.32 2.34
CA THR A 4 -2.25 -4.67 3.67
C THR A 4 -0.94 -4.91 4.44
N LEU A 5 -0.25 -6.02 4.21
CA LEU A 5 1.12 -6.24 4.67
C LEU A 5 2.09 -5.24 4.04
N CYS A 6 1.99 -5.02 2.72
CA CYS A 6 2.81 -4.04 1.99
C CYS A 6 2.62 -2.62 2.56
N SER A 7 1.38 -2.22 2.80
CA SER A 7 1.03 -0.97 3.48
C SER A 7 1.70 -0.88 4.85
N GLY A 8 1.57 -1.92 5.69
CA GLY A 8 2.23 -1.97 7.00
C GLY A 8 3.75 -1.80 6.92
N LEU A 9 4.41 -2.48 5.97
CA LEU A 9 5.85 -2.34 5.72
C LEU A 9 6.22 -0.90 5.34
N SER A 10 5.42 -0.22 4.52
CA SER A 10 5.64 1.20 4.18
C SER A 10 5.56 2.14 5.38
N TYR A 11 4.63 1.90 6.31
CA TYR A 11 4.55 2.66 7.55
C TYR A 11 5.75 2.40 8.47
N GLY A 12 6.17 1.13 8.60
CA GLY A 12 7.34 0.75 9.40
C GLY A 12 8.63 1.35 8.84
N TRP A 13 8.76 1.38 7.51
CA TRP A 13 9.86 2.07 6.81
C TRP A 13 9.86 3.55 7.13
N THR A 14 8.72 4.24 7.00
CA THR A 14 8.62 5.67 7.27
C THR A 14 9.09 6.00 8.69
N SER A 15 8.62 5.24 9.68
CA SER A 15 8.94 5.51 11.08
C SER A 15 10.38 5.19 11.46
N THR A 16 11.00 4.17 10.86
CA THR A 16 12.42 3.83 11.13
C THR A 16 13.36 4.71 10.32
N MET A 17 12.98 5.07 9.10
CA MET A 17 13.88 5.75 8.18
C MET A 17 14.00 7.25 8.45
N ILE A 18 12.94 7.91 8.91
CA ILE A 18 12.99 9.33 9.29
C ILE A 18 14.15 9.67 10.25
N PRO A 19 14.34 8.97 11.38
CA PRO A 19 15.47 9.27 12.28
C PRO A 19 16.83 8.85 11.69
N HIS A 20 16.88 7.83 10.83
CA HIS A 20 18.13 7.45 10.14
C HIS A 20 18.55 8.46 9.06
N LEU A 21 17.61 9.13 8.40
CA LEU A 21 17.86 10.19 7.42
C LEU A 21 18.28 11.53 8.04
N GLN A 22 18.19 11.67 9.37
CA GLN A 22 18.72 12.82 10.10
C GLN A 22 20.21 12.66 10.47
N GLN A 23 20.77 11.46 10.33
CA GLN A 23 22.17 11.21 10.65
C GLN A 23 23.03 11.55 9.43
N GLU A 24 24.02 12.43 9.61
CA GLU A 24 24.97 12.92 8.58
C GLU A 24 25.72 11.83 7.79
N ASN A 25 25.69 10.58 8.24
CA ASN A 25 26.55 9.50 7.74
C ASN A 25 25.78 8.34 7.08
N TYR A 26 24.50 8.55 6.73
CA TYR A 26 23.70 7.50 6.11
C TYR A 26 23.94 7.47 4.60
N THR A 27 24.05 6.25 4.05
CA THR A 27 24.54 5.84 2.70
C THR A 27 23.89 6.46 1.44
N LEU A 28 23.10 7.52 1.58
CA LEU A 28 22.54 8.30 0.49
C LEU A 28 23.27 9.63 0.47
N ASP A 29 23.82 10.05 -0.68
CA ASP A 29 24.41 11.38 -0.93
C ASP A 29 23.33 12.49 -0.86
N MET A 30 22.53 12.48 0.19
CA MET A 30 21.39 13.34 0.44
C MET A 30 21.76 14.36 1.50
N GLU A 31 21.27 15.58 1.31
CA GLU A 31 21.34 16.61 2.34
C GLU A 31 20.55 16.15 3.58
N VAL A 32 21.10 16.44 4.77
CA VAL A 32 20.50 16.07 6.06
C VAL A 32 19.08 16.65 6.14
N LEU A 33 18.11 15.82 6.51
CA LEU A 33 16.72 16.22 6.49
C LEU A 33 16.40 17.27 7.57
N THR A 34 15.90 18.44 7.18
CA THR A 34 15.41 19.47 8.12
C THR A 34 14.13 19.01 8.82
N ASN A 35 13.89 19.45 10.06
CA ASN A 35 12.65 19.17 10.81
C ASN A 35 11.37 19.55 10.04
N GLU A 36 11.43 20.61 9.23
CA GLU A 36 10.32 21.02 8.36
C GLU A 36 10.05 19.98 7.25
N GLN A 37 11.10 19.47 6.60
CA GLN A 37 11.01 18.47 5.54
C GLN A 37 10.43 17.14 6.06
N GLN A 38 10.79 16.73 7.27
CA GLN A 38 10.16 15.59 7.95
C GLN A 38 8.64 15.80 8.14
N SER A 39 8.26 16.97 8.62
CA SER A 39 6.85 17.31 8.86
C SER A 39 6.04 17.26 7.56
N TRP A 40 6.64 17.71 6.45
CA TRP A 40 6.05 17.57 5.12
C TRP A 40 5.93 16.11 4.67
N LEU A 41 6.92 15.24 4.94
CA LEU A 41 6.84 13.81 4.59
C LEU A 41 5.72 13.08 5.32
N THR A 42 5.58 13.31 6.63
CA THR A 42 4.53 12.67 7.43
C THR A 42 3.15 13.21 7.06
N SER A 43 3.06 14.51 6.74
CA SER A 43 1.84 15.14 6.24
C SER A 43 1.45 14.60 4.87
N ALA A 44 2.40 14.41 3.95
CA ALA A 44 2.13 13.90 2.60
C ALA A 44 1.53 12.49 2.60
N LEU A 45 2.01 11.62 3.51
CA LEU A 45 1.45 10.28 3.70
C LEU A 45 -0.02 10.32 4.15
N SER A 46 -0.41 11.33 4.94
CA SER A 46 -1.78 11.50 5.46
C SER A 46 -2.69 12.30 4.51
N LEU A 47 -2.11 13.21 3.74
CA LEU A 47 -2.82 14.09 2.81
C LEU A 47 -3.20 13.37 1.51
N SER A 48 -2.32 12.50 1.00
CA SER A 48 -2.56 11.77 -0.26
C SER A 48 -3.82 10.87 -0.24
N PRO A 49 -4.15 10.13 0.86
CA PRO A 49 -5.40 9.38 0.93
C PRO A 49 -6.65 10.24 0.79
N PHE A 50 -6.64 11.45 1.38
CA PHE A 50 -7.80 12.35 1.39
C PHE A 50 -8.27 12.68 -0.03
N PHE A 51 -7.33 12.99 -0.93
CA PHE A 51 -7.65 13.31 -2.32
C PHE A 51 -8.19 12.10 -3.10
N ILE A 52 -7.67 10.90 -2.83
CA ILE A 52 -8.01 9.71 -3.62
C ILE A 52 -9.30 9.05 -3.18
N LEU A 53 -9.64 9.16 -1.89
CA LEU A 53 -10.86 8.57 -1.37
C LEU A 53 -12.11 9.06 -2.12
N PHE A 54 -12.11 10.33 -2.56
CA PHE A 54 -13.18 10.91 -3.37
C PHE A 54 -13.36 10.21 -4.73
N PHE A 55 -12.27 9.82 -5.37
CA PHE A 55 -12.30 9.13 -6.67
C PHE A 55 -12.43 7.62 -6.55
N CYS A 56 -12.07 7.05 -5.39
CA CYS A 56 -12.00 5.61 -5.17
C CYS A 56 -13.35 4.92 -5.41
N GLY A 57 -14.47 5.55 -5.01
CA GLY A 57 -15.82 5.04 -5.25
C GLY A 57 -16.13 4.89 -6.74
N THR A 58 -15.93 5.96 -7.52
CA THR A 58 -16.18 5.96 -8.97
C THR A 58 -15.31 4.95 -9.71
N ILE A 59 -14.04 4.81 -9.30
CA ILE A 59 -13.10 3.85 -9.89
C ILE A 59 -13.55 2.42 -9.63
N CYS A 60 -13.92 2.09 -8.38
CA CYS A 60 -14.36 0.75 -7.99
C CYS A 60 -15.64 0.32 -8.73
N GLU A 61 -16.57 1.25 -8.96
CA GLU A 61 -17.81 0.98 -9.67
C GLU A 61 -17.57 0.78 -11.17
N LYS A 62 -16.76 1.65 -11.79
CA LYS A 62 -16.57 1.68 -13.24
C LYS A 62 -15.65 0.58 -13.78
N PHE A 63 -14.55 0.28 -13.08
CA PHE A 63 -13.56 -0.70 -13.57
C PHE A 63 -13.88 -2.12 -13.10
N GLY A 64 -14.61 -2.30 -12.00
CA GLY A 64 -14.82 -3.63 -11.42
C GLY A 64 -13.70 -4.04 -10.46
N ARG A 65 -13.83 -5.22 -9.86
CA ARG A 65 -13.07 -5.56 -8.63
C ARG A 65 -11.64 -6.05 -8.92
N LYS A 66 -11.45 -6.91 -9.92
CA LYS A 66 -10.11 -7.41 -10.32
C LYS A 66 -9.19 -6.32 -10.87
N PRO A 67 -9.60 -5.47 -11.83
CA PRO A 67 -8.73 -4.40 -12.31
C PRO A 67 -8.49 -3.32 -11.24
N THR A 68 -9.44 -3.08 -10.33
CA THR A 68 -9.19 -2.20 -9.16
C THR A 68 -8.13 -2.80 -8.24
N SER A 69 -8.11 -4.12 -8.04
CA SER A 69 -7.08 -4.80 -7.26
C SER A 69 -5.68 -4.70 -7.89
N VAL A 70 -5.58 -4.72 -9.23
CA VAL A 70 -4.33 -4.42 -9.96
C VAL A 70 -3.95 -2.94 -9.83
N LEU A 71 -4.93 -2.04 -9.93
CA LEU A 71 -4.72 -0.60 -9.76
C LEU A 71 -4.18 -0.25 -8.37
N ILE A 72 -4.51 -1.03 -7.33
CA ILE A 72 -3.90 -0.89 -5.99
C ILE A 72 -2.41 -1.21 -6.01
N ALA A 73 -1.99 -2.23 -6.76
CA ALA A 73 -0.60 -2.64 -6.75
C ALA A 73 0.33 -1.61 -7.40
N LEU A 74 -0.14 -0.93 -8.46
CA LEU A 74 0.64 0.08 -9.19
C LEU A 74 1.25 1.17 -8.30
N PRO A 75 0.48 1.93 -7.48
CA PRO A 75 1.05 2.95 -6.60
C PRO A 75 2.01 2.35 -5.56
N PHE A 76 1.78 1.12 -5.07
CA PHE A 76 2.76 0.47 -4.18
C PHE A 76 4.06 0.11 -4.90
N THR A 77 4.00 -0.44 -6.11
CA THR A 77 5.21 -0.73 -6.89
C THR A 77 5.99 0.54 -7.20
N LEU A 78 5.30 1.62 -7.58
CA LEU A 78 5.93 2.92 -7.82
C LEU A 78 6.55 3.52 -6.55
N CYS A 79 5.88 3.41 -5.41
CA CYS A 79 6.40 3.84 -4.11
C CYS A 79 7.75 3.16 -3.79
N TRP A 80 7.81 1.83 -3.89
CA TRP A 80 9.05 1.09 -3.59
C TRP A 80 10.15 1.33 -4.63
N LEU A 81 9.80 1.50 -5.90
CA LEU A 81 10.77 1.89 -6.94
C LEU A 81 11.35 3.28 -6.67
N LEU A 82 10.52 4.25 -6.32
CA LEU A 82 10.97 5.61 -5.99
C LEU A 82 11.85 5.63 -4.73
N ARG A 83 11.55 4.79 -3.74
CA ARG A 83 12.43 4.60 -2.57
C ARG A 83 13.76 3.96 -2.98
N LEU A 84 13.76 2.98 -3.87
CA LEU A 84 15.00 2.31 -4.30
C LEU A 84 15.96 3.26 -5.04
N PHE A 85 15.42 4.13 -5.90
CA PHE A 85 16.20 5.11 -6.67
C PHE A 85 16.23 6.50 -6.04
N ALA A 86 15.89 6.62 -4.75
CA ALA A 86 15.84 7.92 -4.10
C ALA A 86 17.23 8.56 -4.04
N THR A 87 17.42 9.66 -4.76
CA THR A 87 18.64 10.49 -4.69
C THR A 87 18.39 11.90 -4.19
N ASN A 88 17.12 12.31 -4.09
CA ASN A 88 16.71 13.63 -3.60
C ASN A 88 15.48 13.51 -2.69
N PHE A 89 15.29 14.47 -1.78
CA PHE A 89 14.11 14.58 -0.91
C PHE A 89 12.79 14.39 -1.67
N TYR A 90 12.67 15.01 -2.84
CA TYR A 90 11.47 14.96 -3.68
C TYR A 90 11.10 13.53 -4.11
N HIS A 91 12.05 12.62 -4.28
CA HIS A 91 11.76 11.22 -4.60
C HIS A 91 11.08 10.52 -3.43
N ILE A 92 11.55 10.76 -2.20
CA ILE A 92 10.95 10.21 -0.98
C ILE A 92 9.58 10.82 -0.74
N PHE A 93 9.44 12.13 -0.97
CA PHE A 93 8.15 12.81 -0.88
C PHE A 93 7.13 12.24 -1.86
N ALA A 94 7.51 12.06 -3.13
CA ALA A 94 6.66 11.41 -4.13
C ALA A 94 6.31 9.97 -3.72
N ALA A 95 7.29 9.19 -3.21
CA ALA A 95 7.03 7.84 -2.72
C ALA A 95 6.01 7.81 -1.59
N GLN A 96 6.05 8.77 -0.65
CA GLN A 96 5.06 8.87 0.42
C GLN A 96 3.67 9.20 -0.09
N MET A 97 3.57 10.08 -1.09
CA MET A 97 2.29 10.32 -1.75
C MET A 97 1.76 9.01 -2.34
N PHE A 98 2.53 8.32 -3.19
CA PHE A 98 2.11 7.05 -3.80
C PHE A 98 1.78 5.96 -2.78
N SER A 99 2.50 5.89 -1.65
CA SER A 99 2.14 4.96 -0.56
C SER A 99 0.75 5.27 -0.02
N GLY A 100 0.48 6.53 0.35
CA GLY A 100 -0.82 6.94 0.87
C GLY A 100 -1.94 6.78 -0.16
N MET A 101 -1.64 6.96 -1.45
CA MET A 101 -2.57 6.63 -2.54
C MET A 101 -3.01 5.16 -2.47
N GLY A 102 -2.03 4.25 -2.43
CA GLY A 102 -2.29 2.81 -2.35
C GLY A 102 -3.05 2.42 -1.07
N ASP A 103 -2.72 3.05 0.05
CA ASP A 103 -3.36 2.82 1.35
C ASP A 103 -4.86 3.16 1.28
N ALA A 104 -5.22 4.30 0.69
CA ALA A 104 -6.61 4.70 0.52
C ALA A 104 -7.43 3.64 -0.23
N PHE A 105 -6.88 3.14 -1.36
CA PHE A 105 -7.56 2.11 -2.11
C PHE A 105 -7.66 0.80 -1.33
N ILE A 106 -6.62 0.39 -0.59
CA ILE A 106 -6.68 -0.84 0.22
C ILE A 106 -7.77 -0.75 1.30
N PHE A 107 -7.80 0.34 2.06
CA PHE A 107 -8.72 0.46 3.18
C PHE A 107 -10.16 0.71 2.75
N PHE A 108 -10.37 1.24 1.54
CA PHE A 108 -11.70 1.31 0.93
C PHE A 108 -12.12 -0.01 0.29
N PHE A 109 -11.27 -0.57 -0.59
CA PHE A 109 -11.57 -1.77 -1.38
C PHE A 109 -11.57 -3.05 -0.54
N GLY A 110 -10.67 -3.18 0.43
CA GLY A 110 -10.49 -4.39 1.23
C GLY A 110 -11.77 -4.84 1.94
N PRO A 111 -12.38 -3.99 2.80
CA PRO A 111 -13.65 -4.30 3.44
C PRO A 111 -14.78 -4.48 2.41
N LEU A 112 -14.85 -3.65 1.38
CA LEU A 112 -15.89 -3.73 0.34
C LEU A 112 -15.87 -5.09 -0.38
N TYR A 113 -14.69 -5.53 -0.82
CA TYR A 113 -14.51 -6.84 -1.44
C TYR A 113 -14.90 -7.98 -0.49
N ILE A 114 -14.48 -7.92 0.78
CA ILE A 114 -14.87 -8.91 1.81
C ILE A 114 -16.39 -8.94 1.99
N THR A 115 -17.06 -7.79 2.01
CA THR A 115 -18.52 -7.77 2.14
C THR A 115 -19.25 -8.39 0.95
N GLU A 116 -18.67 -8.32 -0.26
CA GLU A 116 -19.25 -8.91 -1.46
C GLU A 116 -19.07 -10.43 -1.51
N ILE A 117 -17.90 -10.93 -1.09
CA ILE A 117 -17.56 -12.36 -1.22
C ILE A 117 -17.97 -13.21 0.00
N THR A 118 -18.30 -12.59 1.14
CA THR A 118 -18.52 -13.35 2.39
C THR A 118 -19.90 -13.18 3.02
N SER A 119 -20.35 -14.25 3.69
CA SER A 119 -21.60 -14.28 4.46
C SER A 119 -21.50 -13.42 5.73
N VAL A 120 -22.64 -12.88 6.16
CA VAL A 120 -22.73 -11.86 7.23
C VAL A 120 -22.03 -12.29 8.52
N ASN A 121 -22.05 -13.58 8.86
CA ASN A 121 -21.53 -14.13 10.11
C ASN A 121 -19.99 -14.07 10.22
N VAL A 122 -19.26 -14.03 9.11
CA VAL A 122 -17.77 -14.06 9.10
C VAL A 122 -17.14 -12.75 8.63
N ARG A 123 -17.94 -11.78 8.17
CA ARG A 123 -17.45 -10.48 7.67
C ARG A 123 -16.61 -9.73 8.70
N GLY A 124 -17.05 -9.73 9.97
CA GLY A 124 -16.34 -9.07 11.06
C GLY A 124 -14.94 -9.66 11.26
N PHE A 125 -14.85 -10.99 11.33
CA PHE A 125 -13.60 -11.70 11.50
C PHE A 125 -12.60 -11.43 10.36
N LEU A 126 -13.05 -11.49 9.11
CA LEU A 126 -12.19 -11.22 7.95
C LEU A 126 -11.70 -9.77 7.88
N THR A 127 -12.57 -8.81 8.23
CA THR A 127 -12.18 -7.40 8.28
C THR A 127 -11.15 -7.16 9.38
N SER A 128 -11.32 -7.77 10.55
CA SER A 128 -10.31 -7.75 11.61
C SER A 128 -9.00 -8.40 11.17
N PHE A 129 -9.05 -9.49 10.40
CA PHE A 129 -7.86 -10.16 9.87
C PHE A 129 -7.05 -9.26 8.91
N VAL A 130 -7.72 -8.43 8.10
CA VAL A 130 -7.06 -7.42 7.25
C VAL A 130 -6.25 -6.43 8.10
N LEU A 131 -6.85 -5.91 9.17
CA LEU A 131 -6.18 -4.98 10.09
C LEU A 131 -5.05 -5.66 10.87
N PHE A 132 -5.25 -6.89 11.30
CA PHE A 132 -4.22 -7.70 11.95
C PHE A 132 -3.01 -7.90 11.01
N SER A 133 -3.27 -8.22 9.74
CA SER A 133 -2.26 -8.34 8.70
C SER A 133 -1.48 -7.03 8.50
N PHE A 134 -2.14 -5.87 8.57
CA PHE A 134 -1.46 -4.56 8.55
C PHE A 134 -0.53 -4.38 9.75
N LYS A 135 -0.97 -4.72 10.96
CA LYS A 135 -0.15 -4.62 12.18
C LYS A 135 1.06 -5.56 12.15
N ILE A 136 0.91 -6.76 11.59
CA ILE A 136 2.06 -7.66 11.35
C ILE A 136 3.05 -7.02 10.37
N GLY A 137 2.56 -6.44 9.27
CA GLY A 137 3.42 -5.76 8.30
C GLY A 137 4.18 -4.59 8.91
N LEU A 138 3.52 -3.83 9.78
CA LEU A 138 4.14 -2.74 10.54
C LEU A 138 5.24 -3.24 11.48
N LEU A 139 4.97 -4.33 12.22
CA LEU A 139 5.95 -4.94 13.12
C LEU A 139 7.17 -5.46 12.35
N LEU A 140 6.94 -6.18 11.25
CA LEU A 140 8.01 -6.62 10.34
C LEU A 140 8.78 -5.41 9.81
N GLY A 141 8.08 -4.32 9.51
CA GLY A 141 8.70 -3.10 9.04
C GLY A 141 9.61 -2.45 10.08
N TYR A 142 9.27 -2.50 11.37
CA TYR A 142 10.16 -2.05 12.44
C TYR A 142 11.39 -2.95 12.58
N ILE A 143 11.18 -4.27 12.58
CA ILE A 143 12.28 -5.25 12.69
C ILE A 143 13.24 -5.05 11.52
N CYS A 144 12.74 -5.09 10.28
CA CYS A 144 13.55 -4.89 9.10
C CYS A 144 14.26 -3.53 9.12
N GLY A 145 13.63 -2.48 9.64
CA GLY A 145 14.25 -1.15 9.68
C GLY A 145 15.41 -1.07 10.68
N ALA A 146 15.36 -1.88 11.74
CA ALA A 146 16.43 -1.96 12.73
C ALA A 146 17.63 -2.79 12.27
N ILE A 147 17.42 -3.82 11.44
CA ILE A 147 18.47 -4.78 11.04
C ILE A 147 18.97 -4.62 9.60
N LEU A 148 18.15 -4.13 8.66
CA LEU A 148 18.51 -4.02 7.24
C LEU A 148 18.98 -2.61 6.89
N SER A 149 19.90 -2.54 5.91
CA SER A 149 20.23 -1.29 5.22
C SER A 149 19.07 -0.82 4.32
N TYR A 150 18.99 0.50 4.11
CA TYR A 150 18.01 1.18 3.25
C TYR A 150 17.67 0.44 1.96
N ARG A 151 18.70 0.12 1.16
CA ARG A 151 18.52 -0.46 -0.17
C ARG A 151 17.95 -1.86 -0.11
N VAL A 152 18.42 -2.67 0.85
CA VAL A 152 17.92 -4.05 1.06
C VAL A 152 16.46 -4.00 1.51
N TYR A 153 16.11 -3.07 2.40
CA TYR A 153 14.73 -2.86 2.80
C TYR A 153 13.84 -2.51 1.60
N ALA A 154 14.26 -1.55 0.77
CA ALA A 154 13.50 -1.14 -0.40
C ALA A 154 13.27 -2.30 -1.40
N ILE A 155 14.27 -3.17 -1.59
CA ILE A 155 14.15 -4.38 -2.42
C ILE A 155 13.15 -5.36 -1.81
N VAL A 156 13.21 -5.63 -0.51
CA VAL A 156 12.24 -6.50 0.18
C VAL A 156 10.83 -5.94 0.04
N GLY A 157 10.68 -4.63 0.22
CA GLY A 157 9.42 -3.91 0.04
C GLY A 157 8.88 -4.02 -1.38
N LEU A 158 9.73 -4.07 -2.41
CA LEU A 158 9.34 -4.23 -3.82
C LEU A 158 8.88 -5.65 -4.16
N ILE A 159 9.41 -6.68 -3.50
CA ILE A 159 9.01 -8.08 -3.74
C ILE A 159 7.54 -8.31 -3.35
N VAL A 160 7.08 -7.72 -2.23
CA VAL A 160 5.71 -7.91 -1.72
C VAL A 160 4.62 -7.50 -2.72
N PRO A 161 4.63 -6.30 -3.34
CA PRO A 161 3.63 -5.91 -4.33
C PRO A 161 3.75 -6.70 -5.64
N ILE A 162 4.95 -7.19 -6.01
CA ILE A 162 5.11 -8.09 -7.17
C ILE A 162 4.42 -9.43 -6.91
N VAL A 163 4.63 -10.01 -5.73
CA VAL A 163 3.95 -11.25 -5.32
C VAL A 163 2.43 -11.04 -5.26
N TYR A 164 1.98 -9.87 -4.77
CA TYR A 164 0.57 -9.51 -4.80
C TYR A 164 0.02 -9.43 -6.24
N LEU A 165 0.73 -8.78 -7.17
CA LEU A 165 0.33 -8.74 -8.59
C LEU A 165 0.21 -10.13 -9.20
N ALA A 166 1.20 -10.99 -8.95
CA ALA A 166 1.18 -12.37 -9.43
C ALA A 166 -0.03 -13.14 -8.88
N GLY A 167 -0.36 -12.95 -7.60
CA GLY A 167 -1.53 -13.56 -6.97
C GLY A 167 -2.86 -13.03 -7.51
N VAL A 168 -2.94 -11.74 -7.85
CA VAL A 168 -4.16 -11.11 -8.40
C VAL A 168 -4.50 -11.62 -9.80
N LEU A 169 -3.51 -12.02 -10.60
CA LEU A 169 -3.75 -12.64 -11.91
C LEU A 169 -4.59 -13.93 -11.79
N TRP A 170 -4.38 -14.68 -10.71
CA TRP A 170 -5.06 -15.95 -10.44
C TRP A 170 -6.40 -15.77 -9.71
N LEU A 171 -6.72 -14.56 -9.21
CA LEU A 171 -8.00 -14.32 -8.57
C LEU A 171 -9.14 -14.22 -9.60
N PRO A 172 -10.28 -14.92 -9.37
CA PRO A 172 -11.49 -14.70 -10.15
C PRO A 172 -12.09 -13.32 -9.86
N GLU A 173 -12.86 -12.79 -10.80
CA GLU A 173 -13.61 -11.55 -10.59
C GLU A 173 -14.71 -11.72 -9.54
N SER A 174 -15.10 -10.62 -8.86
CA SER A 174 -16.17 -10.66 -7.87
C SER A 174 -17.49 -11.05 -8.56
N PRO A 175 -18.14 -12.17 -8.18
CA PRO A 175 -19.37 -12.64 -8.82
C PRO A 175 -20.52 -11.63 -8.68
N VAL A 176 -20.52 -10.81 -7.63
CA VAL A 176 -21.52 -9.75 -7.42
C VAL A 176 -21.41 -8.64 -8.48
N TRP A 177 -20.19 -8.32 -8.93
CA TRP A 177 -19.98 -7.36 -10.00
C TRP A 177 -20.40 -7.90 -11.36
N LEU A 178 -20.08 -9.17 -11.62
CA LEU A 178 -20.46 -9.88 -12.84
C LEU A 178 -21.98 -9.96 -12.99
N VAL A 179 -22.70 -10.28 -11.91
CA VAL A 179 -24.17 -10.27 -11.89
C VAL A 179 -24.75 -8.86 -12.11
N ARG A 180 -24.17 -7.82 -11.48
CA ARG A 180 -24.60 -6.42 -11.68
C ARG A 180 -24.36 -5.90 -13.11
N HIS A 181 -23.42 -6.48 -13.86
CA HIS A 181 -23.11 -6.11 -15.24
C HIS A 181 -23.66 -7.12 -16.26
N TYR A 182 -24.66 -7.92 -15.87
CA TYR A 182 -25.33 -8.89 -16.73
C TYR A 182 -24.42 -9.96 -17.37
N ARG A 183 -23.26 -10.23 -16.76
CA ARG A 183 -22.33 -11.31 -17.17
C ARG A 183 -22.58 -12.55 -16.33
N LEU A 184 -23.73 -13.19 -16.56
CA LEU A 184 -24.18 -14.35 -15.78
C LEU A 184 -23.34 -15.62 -16.05
N ASP A 185 -22.70 -15.71 -17.23
CA ASP A 185 -21.91 -16.89 -17.63
C ASP A 185 -20.58 -17.01 -16.86
N GLU A 186 -20.01 -15.90 -16.41
CA GLU A 186 -18.77 -15.83 -15.62
C GLU A 186 -19.04 -15.90 -14.10
N ALA A 187 -20.31 -15.79 -13.69
CA ALA A 187 -20.72 -15.73 -12.28
C ALA A 187 -21.07 -17.10 -11.66
N LYS A 188 -20.85 -18.21 -12.38
CA LYS A 188 -21.14 -19.58 -11.94
C LYS A 188 -20.06 -20.18 -11.06
#